data_AF-A0A3P1UPW9-F1
#
_entry.id   AF-A0A3P1UPW9-F1
#
_cell.length_a   1.000
_cell.length_b   1.000
_cell.length_c   1.000
_cell.angle_alpha   90.00
_cell.angle_beta   90.00
_cell.angle_gamma   90.00
#
_symmetry.space_group_name_H-M   'P 1'
#
loop_
_entity.id
_entity.type
_entity.pdbx_description
1 polymer ?
#
loop_
_entity_poly.entity_id
_entity_poly.type
_entity_poly.pdbx_seq_one_letter_code
_entity_poly.pdbx_strand_id
1 'polypeptide(L)'
;MATLSFYDFNGSDMRALKQYNTGDEAVDNALDRIHSLTLSGPDDWNIPGQEFDDWLVEMIRAMERLPERHPVRSCSYRLYTAGSHWRWEPSRTAEFYEKFTTELYPLLDSVEINPPTIDRKPDPVLQKWRDRITQAEDLTSRLHLCIEIANSDHSPWMLKDAARKAATVLRTYEKRNRLNDREYRLIESAFYSVQINLK
;
A
#
# COMPACT_ATOMS: atom_id res chain seq x y z
N MET A 1 31.16 -37.58 -1.34
CA MET A 1 31.24 -36.27 -2.03
C MET A 1 29.88 -36.02 -2.65
N ALA A 2 29.21 -34.96 -2.22
CA ALA A 2 27.81 -34.71 -2.52
C ALA A 2 27.60 -34.43 -4.02
N THR A 3 26.81 -35.28 -4.66
CA THR A 3 25.90 -34.89 -5.72
C THR A 3 24.80 -34.02 -5.12
N LEU A 4 24.44 -32.92 -5.78
CA LEU A 4 23.06 -32.52 -6.07
C LEU A 4 23.11 -31.36 -7.08
N SER A 5 22.86 -31.74 -8.32
CA SER A 5 22.32 -30.88 -9.37
C SER A 5 20.89 -30.52 -8.98
N PHE A 6 20.57 -29.23 -8.97
CA PHE A 6 19.21 -28.72 -9.11
C PHE A 6 19.23 -27.62 -10.17
N TYR A 7 19.10 -28.04 -11.43
CA TYR A 7 18.27 -27.30 -12.36
C TYR A 7 16.84 -27.50 -11.87
N ASP A 8 16.24 -26.45 -11.34
CA ASP A 8 14.80 -26.17 -11.34
C ASP A 8 14.59 -24.84 -10.61
N PHE A 9 14.52 -23.73 -11.36
CA PHE A 9 13.85 -22.51 -10.89
C PHE A 9 13.04 -21.94 -12.06
N ASN A 10 11.91 -22.60 -12.32
CA ASN A 10 10.71 -21.94 -12.83
C ASN A 10 10.01 -21.33 -11.61
N GLY A 11 9.96 -20.00 -11.49
CA GLY A 11 9.16 -19.34 -10.45
C GLY A 11 9.64 -17.92 -10.15
N SER A 12 8.97 -16.94 -10.75
CA SER A 12 8.83 -15.55 -10.33
C SER A 12 9.83 -14.98 -9.30
N ASP A 13 10.79 -14.17 -9.73
CA ASP A 13 11.67 -13.41 -8.84
C ASP A 13 10.89 -12.26 -8.16
N MET A 14 10.16 -12.59 -7.09
CA MET A 14 9.56 -11.58 -6.22
C MET A 14 10.62 -10.95 -5.32
N ARG A 15 10.68 -9.62 -5.30
CA ARG A 15 11.55 -8.88 -4.36
C ARG A 15 11.12 -9.10 -2.92
N ALA A 16 12.08 -9.14 -2.00
CA ALA A 16 11.80 -9.15 -0.58
C ALA A 16 11.12 -7.85 -0.16
N LEU A 17 10.02 -7.94 0.60
CA LEU A 17 9.32 -6.78 1.13
C LEU A 17 10.27 -5.95 2.00
N LYS A 18 10.45 -4.68 1.64
CA LYS A 18 11.21 -3.69 2.41
C LYS A 18 10.24 -2.74 3.13
N GLN A 19 10.51 -2.47 4.41
CA GLN A 19 9.85 -1.39 5.15
C GLN A 19 10.77 -0.18 5.24
N TYR A 20 10.27 0.99 4.87
CA TYR A 20 11.03 2.23 4.96
C TYR A 20 10.85 2.89 6.33
N ASN A 21 11.92 3.51 6.81
CA ASN A 21 11.91 4.33 8.01
C ASN A 21 12.80 5.56 7.77
N THR A 22 12.28 6.54 7.06
CA THR A 22 12.96 7.78 6.67
C THR A 22 12.81 8.88 7.73
N GLY A 23 12.02 8.64 8.78
CA GLY A 23 11.68 9.63 9.81
C GLY A 23 10.48 10.52 9.46
N ASP A 24 9.89 10.40 8.26
CA ASP A 24 8.61 11.01 7.90
C ASP A 24 7.62 9.91 7.50
N GLU A 25 6.57 9.73 8.29
CA GLU A 25 5.61 8.65 8.13
C GLU A 25 4.87 8.69 6.79
N ALA A 26 4.60 9.89 6.24
CA ALA A 26 3.94 10.02 4.96
C ALA A 26 4.85 9.54 3.81
N VAL A 27 6.15 9.81 3.93
CA VAL A 27 7.18 9.35 2.97
C VAL A 27 7.33 7.84 3.05
N ASP A 28 7.43 7.28 4.25
CA ASP A 28 7.57 5.84 4.46
C ASP A 28 6.40 5.07 3.83
N ASN A 29 5.17 5.51 4.13
CA ASN A 29 3.96 4.88 3.60
C ASN A 29 3.89 4.95 2.07
N ALA A 30 4.35 6.05 1.48
CA ALA A 30 4.43 6.21 0.04
C ALA A 30 5.46 5.26 -0.58
N LEU A 31 6.66 5.16 0.01
CA LEU A 31 7.71 4.26 -0.45
C LEU A 31 7.34 2.79 -0.28
N ASP A 32 6.73 2.41 0.85
CA ASP A 32 6.20 1.06 1.09
C ASP A 32 5.17 0.70 0.02
N ARG A 33 4.28 1.65 -0.33
CA ARG A 33 3.27 1.44 -1.37
C ARG A 33 3.92 1.26 -2.74
N ILE A 34 4.85 2.14 -3.13
CA ILE A 34 5.58 2.04 -4.41
C ILE A 34 6.30 0.70 -4.49
N HIS A 35 7.01 0.31 -3.43
CA HIS A 35 7.74 -0.95 -3.37
C HIS A 35 6.78 -2.15 -3.48
N SER A 36 5.63 -2.11 -2.79
CA SER A 36 4.60 -3.18 -2.88
C SER A 36 4.04 -3.35 -4.29
N LEU A 37 3.89 -2.23 -5.03
CA LEU A 37 3.43 -2.22 -6.42
C LEU A 37 4.47 -2.76 -7.39
N THR A 38 5.73 -2.87 -6.95
CA THR A 38 6.86 -3.33 -7.75
C THR A 38 7.56 -4.53 -7.10
N LEU A 39 6.80 -5.43 -6.46
CA LEU A 39 7.38 -6.65 -5.89
C LEU A 39 7.64 -7.70 -6.96
N SER A 40 6.73 -7.82 -7.93
CA SER A 40 6.86 -8.78 -9.01
C SER A 40 8.02 -8.39 -9.93
N GLY A 41 8.83 -9.38 -10.29
CA GLY A 41 9.84 -9.22 -11.33
C GLY A 41 9.21 -8.84 -12.67
N PRO A 42 9.98 -8.21 -13.57
CA PRO A 42 9.47 -7.79 -14.86
C PRO A 42 9.03 -8.95 -15.76
N ASP A 43 9.63 -10.14 -15.58
CA ASP A 43 9.30 -11.35 -16.32
C ASP A 43 7.93 -11.95 -15.97
N ASP A 44 7.37 -11.58 -14.80
CA ASP A 44 6.05 -12.04 -14.35
C ASP A 44 4.92 -11.05 -14.68
N TRP A 45 5.26 -9.87 -15.19
CA TRP A 45 4.31 -8.77 -15.33
C TRP A 45 3.57 -8.81 -16.67
N ASN A 46 2.66 -9.79 -16.82
CA ASN A 46 1.74 -9.91 -17.96
C ASN A 46 0.32 -9.46 -17.60
N ILE A 47 0.21 -8.23 -17.12
CA ILE A 47 -1.07 -7.66 -16.68
C ILE A 47 -1.84 -7.09 -17.89
N PRO A 48 -3.12 -7.45 -18.10
CA PRO A 48 -3.98 -6.84 -19.13
C PRO A 48 -4.15 -5.33 -18.94
N GLY A 49 -4.40 -4.59 -20.02
CA GLY A 49 -4.40 -3.12 -20.01
C GLY A 49 -5.22 -2.45 -18.89
N GLN A 50 -6.41 -2.95 -18.54
CA GLN A 50 -7.23 -2.35 -17.47
C GLN A 50 -6.61 -2.51 -16.07
N GLU A 51 -6.05 -3.67 -15.76
CA GLU A 51 -5.35 -3.89 -14.50
C GLU A 51 -4.04 -3.10 -14.43
N PHE A 52 -3.41 -2.84 -15.59
CA PHE A 52 -2.27 -1.94 -15.70
C PHE A 52 -2.64 -0.46 -15.46
N ASP A 53 -3.80 -0.02 -15.94
CA ASP A 53 -4.32 1.33 -15.64
C ASP A 53 -4.57 1.51 -14.13
N ASP A 54 -5.17 0.52 -13.47
CA ASP A 54 -5.36 0.53 -12.01
C ASP A 54 -4.01 0.58 -11.26
N TRP A 55 -3.02 -0.21 -11.72
CA TRP A 55 -1.67 -0.15 -11.18
C TRP A 55 -1.02 1.23 -11.37
N LEU A 56 -1.15 1.83 -12.56
CA LEU A 56 -0.62 3.17 -12.87
C LEU A 56 -1.24 4.23 -11.97
N VAL A 57 -2.56 4.20 -11.78
CA VAL A 57 -3.27 5.14 -10.90
C VAL A 57 -2.75 5.03 -9.48
N GLU A 58 -2.61 3.81 -8.96
CA GLU A 58 -2.09 3.58 -7.61
C GLU A 58 -0.62 3.99 -7.46
N MET A 59 0.20 3.75 -8.49
CA MET A 59 1.58 4.23 -8.55
C MET A 59 1.65 5.76 -8.51
N ILE A 60 0.84 6.46 -9.33
CA ILE A 60 0.77 7.93 -9.35
C ILE A 60 0.38 8.50 -7.99
N ARG A 61 -0.68 7.96 -7.37
CA ARG A 61 -1.14 8.39 -6.04
C ARG A 61 -0.08 8.20 -4.96
N ALA A 62 0.70 7.13 -5.04
CA ALA A 62 1.79 6.91 -4.09
C ALA A 62 2.94 7.89 -4.32
N MET A 63 3.31 8.15 -5.59
CA MET A 63 4.35 9.11 -5.95
C MET A 63 4.05 10.54 -5.53
N GLU A 64 2.79 10.99 -5.67
CA GLU A 64 2.38 12.36 -5.35
C GLU A 64 2.55 12.72 -3.87
N ARG A 65 2.62 11.72 -2.99
CA ARG A 65 2.87 11.89 -1.54
C ARG A 65 4.32 12.14 -1.21
N LEU A 66 5.23 11.70 -2.06
CA LEU A 66 6.65 11.96 -1.86
C LEU A 66 6.92 13.45 -2.08
N PRO A 67 7.90 14.05 -1.39
CA PRO A 67 8.35 15.41 -1.67
C PRO A 67 8.65 15.61 -3.15
N GLU A 68 8.38 16.80 -3.71
CA GLU A 68 8.56 17.08 -5.14
C GLU A 68 9.96 16.73 -5.65
N ARG A 69 10.98 16.96 -4.82
CA ARG A 69 12.40 16.69 -5.13
C ARG A 69 12.86 15.29 -4.75
N HIS A 70 11.96 14.40 -4.32
CA HIS A 70 12.33 13.05 -3.96
C HIS A 70 12.82 12.28 -5.20
N PRO A 71 13.98 11.60 -5.15
CA PRO A 71 14.57 10.93 -6.32
C PRO A 71 13.62 9.90 -6.96
N VAL A 72 12.93 9.10 -6.14
CA VAL A 72 11.91 8.15 -6.60
C VAL A 72 10.79 8.85 -7.36
N ARG A 73 10.22 9.96 -6.82
CA ARG A 73 9.16 10.71 -7.49
C ARG A 73 9.62 11.27 -8.84
N SER A 74 10.80 11.89 -8.85
CA SER A 74 11.37 12.49 -10.06
C SER A 74 11.63 11.45 -11.15
N CYS A 75 12.21 10.30 -10.77
CA CYS A 75 12.49 9.20 -11.68
C CYS A 75 11.20 8.62 -12.27
N SER A 76 10.25 8.28 -11.41
CA SER A 76 9.00 7.65 -11.83
C SER A 76 8.13 8.58 -12.69
N TYR A 77 8.12 9.91 -12.42
CA TYR A 77 7.44 10.88 -13.28
C TYR A 77 8.08 10.97 -14.68
N ARG A 78 9.41 11.01 -14.74
CA ARG A 78 10.15 10.97 -16.02
C ARG A 78 9.86 9.69 -16.80
N LEU A 79 9.84 8.54 -16.13
CA LEU A 79 9.54 7.25 -16.76
C LEU A 79 8.10 7.21 -17.30
N TYR A 80 7.13 7.67 -16.51
CA TYR A 80 5.74 7.75 -16.92
C TYR A 80 5.55 8.66 -18.14
N THR A 81 6.10 9.88 -18.11
CA THR A 81 6.00 10.83 -19.24
C THR A 81 6.69 10.32 -20.51
N ALA A 82 7.76 9.54 -20.38
CA ALA A 82 8.39 8.88 -21.52
C ALA A 82 7.50 7.80 -22.15
N GLY A 83 6.63 7.15 -21.38
CA GLY A 83 5.72 6.11 -21.86
C GLY A 83 4.29 6.57 -22.17
N SER A 84 3.90 7.80 -21.80
CA SER A 84 2.51 8.26 -21.82
C SER A 84 1.84 8.34 -23.20
N HIS A 85 2.61 8.18 -24.27
CA HIS A 85 2.13 8.17 -25.65
C HIS A 85 1.81 6.76 -26.15
N TRP A 86 2.08 5.72 -25.36
CA TRP A 86 1.87 4.33 -25.75
C TRP A 86 0.41 3.92 -25.63
N ARG A 87 -0.01 3.00 -26.49
CA ARG A 87 -1.21 2.20 -26.25
C ARG A 87 -0.81 1.04 -25.36
N TRP A 88 -1.51 0.85 -24.24
CA TRP A 88 -1.22 -0.16 -23.23
C TRP A 88 -1.64 -1.57 -23.68
N GLU A 89 -1.02 -2.06 -24.75
CA GLU A 89 -1.08 -3.45 -25.16
C GLU A 89 -0.18 -4.30 -24.24
N PRO A 90 -0.48 -5.60 -24.01
CA PRO A 90 0.26 -6.42 -23.04
C PRO A 90 1.79 -6.43 -23.22
N SER A 91 2.28 -6.43 -24.45
CA SER A 91 3.73 -6.37 -24.72
C SER A 91 4.35 -5.02 -24.34
N ARG A 92 3.61 -3.93 -24.51
CA ARG A 92 4.05 -2.57 -24.17
C ARG A 92 3.98 -2.31 -22.67
N THR A 93 3.00 -2.88 -21.98
CA THR A 93 2.90 -2.79 -20.51
C THR A 93 4.05 -3.55 -19.85
N ALA A 94 4.41 -4.73 -20.35
CA ALA A 94 5.58 -5.49 -19.90
C ALA A 94 6.89 -4.71 -20.16
N GLU A 95 7.11 -4.23 -21.38
CA GLU A 95 8.30 -3.43 -21.75
C GLU A 95 8.42 -2.16 -20.89
N PHE A 96 7.29 -1.46 -20.66
CA PHE A 96 7.26 -0.29 -19.80
C PHE A 96 7.62 -0.66 -18.36
N TYR A 97 7.01 -1.70 -17.80
CA TYR A 97 7.22 -2.10 -16.41
C TYR A 97 8.66 -2.58 -16.17
N GLU A 98 9.26 -3.32 -17.11
CA GLU A 98 10.66 -3.72 -17.07
C GLU A 98 11.60 -2.51 -17.00
N LYS A 99 11.42 -1.55 -17.91
CA LYS A 99 12.22 -0.32 -17.89
C LYS A 99 11.98 0.48 -16.61
N PHE A 100 10.73 0.57 -16.19
CA PHE A 100 10.33 1.34 -15.00
C PHE A 100 11.00 0.79 -13.75
N THR A 101 10.91 -0.52 -13.53
CA THR A 101 11.49 -1.21 -12.37
C THR A 101 13.01 -1.20 -12.39
N THR A 102 13.64 -1.42 -13.56
CA THR A 102 15.10 -1.37 -13.72
C THR A 102 15.68 -0.03 -13.28
N GLU A 103 15.04 1.09 -13.64
CA GLU A 103 15.50 2.43 -13.27
C GLU A 103 15.09 2.83 -11.83
N LEU A 104 13.98 2.29 -11.32
CA LEU A 104 13.44 2.63 -10.00
C LEU A 104 14.10 1.85 -8.84
N TYR A 105 14.38 0.55 -9.02
CA TYR A 105 14.90 -0.30 -7.94
C TYR A 105 16.19 0.22 -7.29
N PRO A 106 17.21 0.69 -8.03
CA PRO A 106 18.40 1.25 -7.41
C PRO A 106 18.10 2.44 -6.49
N LEU A 107 17.10 3.26 -6.84
CA LEU A 107 16.69 4.40 -6.03
C LEU A 107 15.99 3.96 -4.74
N LEU A 108 15.06 3.00 -4.84
CA LEU A 108 14.40 2.39 -3.69
C LEU A 108 15.41 1.72 -2.74
N ASP A 109 16.42 1.07 -3.29
CA ASP A 109 17.47 0.41 -2.51
C ASP A 109 18.40 1.42 -1.82
N SER A 110 18.66 2.56 -2.48
CA SER A 110 19.50 3.64 -1.94
C SER A 110 18.85 4.48 -0.83
N VAL A 111 17.54 4.35 -0.59
CA VAL A 111 16.88 5.11 0.48
C VAL A 111 17.47 4.71 1.83
N GLU A 112 18.03 5.70 2.51
CA GLU A 112 18.59 5.54 3.85
C GLU A 112 17.49 5.21 4.86
N ILE A 113 17.69 4.13 5.61
CA ILE A 113 16.77 3.69 6.65
C ILE A 113 17.36 4.15 7.99
N ASN A 114 16.63 5.05 8.65
CA ASN A 114 16.95 5.49 9.98
C ASN A 114 16.75 4.37 11.01
N PRO A 115 17.56 4.34 12.08
CA PRO A 115 17.29 3.46 13.21
C PRO A 115 15.91 3.77 13.80
N PRO A 116 15.21 2.76 14.36
CA PRO A 116 13.85 2.89 14.90
C PRO A 116 13.75 3.85 16.10
N THR A 117 14.89 4.34 16.61
CA THR A 117 14.98 5.25 17.75
C THR A 117 14.84 6.73 17.37
N ILE A 118 14.81 7.07 16.07
CA ILE A 118 14.63 8.46 15.62
C ILE A 118 13.15 8.84 15.71
N ASP A 119 12.85 10.00 16.28
CA ASP A 119 11.51 10.55 16.35
C ASP A 119 10.93 10.69 14.94
N ARG A 120 9.91 9.88 14.66
CA ARG A 120 9.20 9.86 13.38
C ARG A 120 8.17 10.96 13.37
N LYS A 121 8.25 11.86 12.38
CA LYS A 121 7.22 12.87 12.14
C LYS A 121 5.94 12.15 11.70
N PRO A 122 4.84 12.25 12.47
CA PRO A 122 3.61 11.53 12.15
C PRO A 122 2.92 12.13 10.93
N ASP A 123 2.25 11.29 10.15
CA ASP A 123 1.35 11.77 9.11
C ASP A 123 0.15 12.44 9.80
N PRO A 124 -0.15 13.72 9.50
CA PRO A 124 -1.21 14.46 10.19
C PRO A 124 -2.61 13.86 9.96
N VAL A 125 -2.84 13.18 8.84
CA VAL A 125 -4.11 12.49 8.56
C VAL A 125 -4.21 11.23 9.40
N LEU A 126 -3.13 10.43 9.46
CA LEU A 126 -3.09 9.24 10.32
C LEU A 126 -3.22 9.61 11.79
N GLN A 127 -2.57 10.70 12.22
CA GLN A 127 -2.69 11.18 13.59
C GLN A 127 -4.13 11.55 13.94
N LYS A 128 -4.84 12.27 13.05
CA LYS A 128 -6.27 12.56 13.25
C LYS A 128 -7.11 11.29 13.38
N TRP A 129 -6.81 10.24 12.63
CA TRP A 129 -7.51 8.97 12.77
C TRP A 129 -7.13 8.25 14.06
N ARG A 130 -5.86 8.29 14.49
CA ARG A 130 -5.43 7.75 15.80
C ARG A 130 -6.18 8.42 16.94
N ASP A 131 -6.34 9.74 16.87
CA ASP A 131 -7.09 10.47 17.89
C ASP A 131 -8.57 10.06 17.88
N ARG A 132 -9.18 9.95 16.70
CA ARG A 132 -10.60 9.56 16.55
C ARG A 132 -10.88 8.10 16.89
N ILE A 133 -9.93 7.19 16.69
CA ILE A 133 -10.15 5.76 16.95
C ILE A 133 -10.37 5.48 18.44
N THR A 134 -9.81 6.33 19.31
CA THR A 134 -10.01 6.25 20.76
C THR A 134 -11.36 6.83 21.22
N GLN A 135 -11.97 7.70 20.40
CA GLN A 135 -13.25 8.36 20.66
C GLN A 135 -14.45 7.65 20.01
N ALA A 136 -14.21 6.68 19.14
CA ALA A 136 -15.25 5.97 18.40
C ALA A 136 -15.91 4.88 19.26
N GLU A 137 -16.78 5.31 20.18
CA GLU A 137 -17.44 4.42 21.15
C GLU A 137 -18.57 3.59 20.53
N ASP A 138 -19.36 4.19 19.64
CA ASP A 138 -20.54 3.55 19.04
C ASP A 138 -20.30 2.96 17.64
N LEU A 139 -21.19 2.05 17.24
CA LEU A 139 -21.11 1.33 15.95
C LEU A 139 -21.08 2.27 14.74
N THR A 140 -21.87 3.34 14.77
CA THR A 140 -21.98 4.28 13.65
C THR A 140 -20.70 5.09 13.49
N SER A 141 -20.15 5.60 14.59
CA SER A 141 -18.87 6.31 14.61
C SER A 141 -17.72 5.43 14.11
N ARG A 142 -17.68 4.16 14.54
CA ARG A 142 -16.70 3.18 14.05
C ARG A 142 -16.87 2.88 12.55
N LEU A 143 -18.10 2.69 12.10
CA LEU A 143 -18.40 2.43 10.68
C LEU A 143 -17.98 3.62 9.81
N HIS A 144 -18.32 4.84 10.22
CA HIS A 144 -17.93 6.06 9.50
C HIS A 144 -16.41 6.20 9.41
N LEU A 145 -15.69 5.97 10.51
CA LEU A 145 -14.23 6.00 10.51
C LEU A 145 -13.64 4.93 9.57
N CYS A 146 -14.15 3.70 9.61
CA CYS A 146 -13.72 2.64 8.70
C CYS A 146 -13.99 2.98 7.22
N ILE A 147 -15.15 3.56 6.90
CA ILE A 147 -15.47 3.98 5.52
C ILE A 147 -14.53 5.11 5.07
N GLU A 148 -14.27 6.08 5.93
CA GLU A 148 -13.35 7.19 5.63
C GLU A 148 -11.93 6.67 5.35
N ILE A 149 -11.40 5.83 6.24
CA ILE A 149 -10.07 5.21 6.06
C ILE A 149 -10.05 4.33 4.80
N ALA A 150 -11.07 3.52 4.56
CA ALA A 150 -11.12 2.61 3.41
C ALA A 150 -11.14 3.34 2.05
N ASN A 151 -11.66 4.57 2.02
CA ASN A 151 -11.78 5.37 0.79
C ASN A 151 -10.73 6.47 0.68
N SER A 152 -10.02 6.79 1.76
CA SER A 152 -8.97 7.78 1.72
C SER A 152 -7.79 7.28 0.88
N ASP A 153 -7.22 8.19 0.11
CA ASP A 153 -5.94 7.91 -0.52
C ASP A 153 -4.87 7.83 0.57
N HIS A 154 -4.91 8.64 1.64
CA HIS A 154 -3.88 8.71 2.71
C HIS A 154 -3.65 7.41 3.48
N SER A 155 -4.56 6.44 3.39
CA SER A 155 -4.46 5.17 4.08
C SER A 155 -3.38 4.26 3.48
N PRO A 156 -2.40 3.81 4.29
CA PRO A 156 -1.52 2.71 3.90
C PRO A 156 -2.33 1.48 3.50
N TRP A 157 -1.78 0.65 2.61
CA TRP A 157 -2.55 -0.45 2.02
C TRP A 157 -3.13 -1.41 3.06
N MET A 158 -2.33 -1.82 4.05
CA MET A 158 -2.77 -2.72 5.13
C MET A 158 -3.91 -2.10 5.95
N LEU A 159 -3.80 -0.82 6.28
CA LEU A 159 -4.84 -0.07 6.99
C LEU A 159 -6.11 0.05 6.15
N LYS A 160 -5.97 0.37 4.85
CA LYS A 160 -7.09 0.52 3.90
C LYS A 160 -7.87 -0.79 3.74
N ASP A 161 -7.16 -1.91 3.62
CA ASP A 161 -7.78 -3.25 3.54
C ASP A 161 -8.46 -3.64 4.85
N ALA A 162 -7.80 -3.44 6.00
CA ALA A 162 -8.38 -3.69 7.31
C ALA A 162 -9.66 -2.86 7.52
N ALA A 163 -9.64 -1.58 7.16
CA ALA A 163 -10.79 -0.69 7.26
C ALA A 163 -11.93 -1.10 6.33
N ARG A 164 -11.64 -1.57 5.11
CA ARG A 164 -12.66 -2.05 4.17
C ARG A 164 -13.36 -3.31 4.68
N LYS A 165 -12.58 -4.26 5.19
CA LYS A 165 -13.10 -5.49 5.82
C LYS A 165 -13.95 -5.14 7.04
N ALA A 166 -13.47 -4.26 7.91
CA ALA A 166 -14.21 -3.80 9.07
C ALA A 166 -15.52 -3.09 8.68
N ALA A 167 -15.48 -2.16 7.72
CA ALA A 167 -16.68 -1.47 7.23
C ALA A 167 -17.74 -2.45 6.72
N THR A 168 -17.34 -3.52 6.04
CA THR A 168 -18.25 -4.56 5.54
C THR A 168 -18.95 -5.30 6.69
N VAL A 169 -18.17 -5.69 7.72
CA VAL A 169 -18.71 -6.33 8.92
C VAL A 169 -19.68 -5.39 9.63
N LEU A 170 -19.25 -4.16 9.94
CA LEU A 170 -20.05 -3.20 10.70
C LEU A 170 -21.33 -2.81 9.97
N ARG A 171 -21.30 -2.62 8.64
CA ARG A 171 -22.47 -2.30 7.82
C ARG A 171 -23.55 -3.39 7.87
N THR A 172 -23.16 -4.66 8.06
CA THR A 172 -24.11 -5.77 8.23
C THR A 172 -24.98 -5.62 9.48
N TYR A 173 -24.48 -4.89 10.48
CA TYR A 173 -25.11 -4.73 11.78
C TYR A 173 -25.68 -3.32 12.03
N GLU A 174 -25.40 -2.35 11.16
CA GLU A 174 -25.77 -0.93 11.30
C GLU A 174 -27.26 -0.70 11.61
N LYS A 175 -28.16 -1.44 10.96
CA LYS A 175 -29.61 -1.26 11.10
C LYS A 175 -30.24 -2.14 12.18
N ARG A 176 -29.44 -2.85 12.99
CA ARG A 176 -29.96 -3.79 13.98
C ARG A 176 -30.19 -3.12 15.33
N ASN A 177 -31.39 -3.28 15.88
CA ASN A 177 -31.76 -2.72 17.19
C ASN A 177 -31.15 -3.49 18.38
N ARG A 178 -30.74 -4.74 18.20
CA ARG A 178 -30.08 -5.56 19.23
C ARG A 178 -29.04 -6.47 18.60
N LEU A 179 -27.87 -6.53 19.24
CA LEU A 179 -26.76 -7.41 18.89
C LEU A 179 -26.57 -8.44 20.01
N ASN A 180 -26.24 -9.67 19.65
CA ASN A 180 -25.83 -10.68 20.63
C ASN A 180 -24.31 -10.62 20.90
N ASP A 181 -23.85 -11.29 21.96
CA ASP A 181 -22.44 -11.26 22.39
C ASP A 181 -21.44 -11.75 21.33
N ARG A 182 -21.88 -12.61 20.41
CA ARG A 182 -21.02 -13.08 19.30
C ARG A 182 -20.86 -11.97 18.26
N GLU A 183 -21.93 -11.26 17.95
CA GLU A 183 -21.94 -10.14 16.99
C GLU A 183 -21.13 -8.96 17.52
N TYR A 184 -21.25 -8.63 18.81
CA TYR A 184 -20.39 -7.64 19.46
C TYR A 184 -18.92 -8.00 19.33
N ARG A 185 -18.54 -9.26 19.61
CA ARG A 185 -17.15 -9.71 19.47
C ARG A 185 -16.63 -9.66 18.03
N LEU A 186 -17.48 -9.92 17.05
CA LEU A 186 -17.10 -9.79 15.63
C LEU A 186 -16.83 -8.33 15.25
N ILE A 187 -17.70 -7.40 15.68
CA ILE A 187 -17.53 -5.97 15.46
C ILE A 187 -16.25 -5.46 16.15
N GLU A 188 -16.04 -5.81 17.43
CA GLU A 188 -14.85 -5.43 18.19
C GLU A 188 -13.57 -5.97 17.53
N SER A 189 -13.56 -7.25 17.15
CA SER A 189 -12.41 -7.86 16.48
C SER A 189 -12.10 -7.19 15.13
N ALA A 190 -13.14 -6.91 14.34
CA ALA A 190 -12.97 -6.23 13.06
C ALA A 190 -12.42 -4.81 13.23
N PHE A 191 -12.93 -4.05 14.21
CA PHE A 191 -12.46 -2.69 14.48
C PHE A 191 -11.05 -2.68 15.10
N TYR A 192 -10.74 -3.66 15.96
CA TYR A 192 -9.41 -3.83 16.56
C TYR A 192 -8.33 -4.08 15.49
N SER A 193 -8.66 -4.79 14.40
CA SER A 193 -7.75 -4.94 13.25
C SER A 193 -7.37 -3.59 12.64
N VAL A 194 -8.33 -2.66 12.53
CA VAL A 194 -8.06 -1.28 12.07
C VAL A 194 -7.14 -0.55 13.05
N GLN A 195 -7.38 -0.70 14.36
CA GLN A 195 -6.54 -0.11 15.41
C GLN A 195 -5.10 -0.59 15.37
N ILE A 196 -4.86 -1.88 15.13
CA ILE A 196 -3.50 -2.41 15.02
C ILE A 196 -2.78 -1.81 13.80
N ASN A 197 -3.45 -1.74 12.66
CA ASN A 197 -2.84 -1.25 11.41
C ASN A 197 -2.71 0.28 11.33
N LEU A 198 -3.24 1.00 12.32
CA LEU A 198 -3.13 2.46 12.43
C LEU A 198 -2.04 2.90 13.41
N LYS A 199 -1.50 1.98 14.21
CA LYS A 199 -0.37 2.26 15.12
C LYS A 199 0.91 2.39 14.31
#